data_AF-A0A0C9RFL4-F1
#
_entry.id   AF-A0A0C9RFL4-F1
#
_cell.length_a   1.000
_cell.length_b   1.000
_cell.length_c   1.000
_cell.angle_alpha   90.00
_cell.angle_beta   90.00
_cell.angle_gamma   90.00
#
_symmetry.space_group_name_H-M   'P 1'
#
loop_
_entity.id
_entity.type
_entity.pdbx_description
1 polymer ?
#
loop_
_entity_poly.entity_id
_entity_poly.type
_entity_poly.pdbx_seq_one_letter_code
_entity_poly.pdbx_strand_id
1 'polypeptide(L)'
;MFIFIFLMGIIEYHFCLECPEKYRNLSEKHVMCVKLNGTCVETEDIRPMKKLLDYHNMIRNMGPPFNFNLPAAADMLKMEWDEELFEMAKRYALQCPDSPDCQNCFRSDRFPVKQKLRN
;
A
#
# COMPACT_ATOMS: atom_id res chain seq x y z
N MET A 1 13.37 27.94 27.40
CA MET A 1 12.73 27.93 26.07
C MET A 1 13.43 26.98 25.08
N PHE A 2 14.77 26.91 25.05
CA PHE A 2 15.51 26.00 24.16
C PHE A 2 15.39 24.49 24.51
N ILE A 3 15.27 24.15 25.80
CA ILE A 3 15.12 22.75 26.26
C ILE A 3 13.81 22.13 25.73
N PHE A 4 12.73 22.90 25.68
CA PHE A 4 11.44 22.43 25.14
C PHE A 4 11.49 22.17 23.64
N ILE A 5 12.25 22.97 22.88
CA ILE A 5 12.42 22.78 21.43
C ILE A 5 13.19 21.49 21.14
N PHE A 6 14.24 21.20 21.92
CA PHE A 6 14.97 19.94 21.83
C PHE A 6 14.11 18.73 22.23
N LEU A 7 13.29 18.84 23.27
CA LEU A 7 12.39 17.75 23.68
C LEU A 7 11.30 17.47 22.63
N MET A 8 10.74 18.51 22.00
CA MET A 8 9.79 18.34 20.88
C MET A 8 10.46 17.70 19.65
N GLY A 9 11.70 18.08 19.33
CA GLY A 9 12.46 17.48 18.23
C GLY A 9 12.85 16.01 18.46
N ILE A 10 13.04 15.59 19.71
CA ILE A 10 13.29 14.18 20.06
C ILE A 10 11.98 13.35 19.98
N ILE A 11 10.83 13.94 20.32
CA ILE A 11 9.52 13.26 20.25
C ILE A 11 9.11 12.98 18.80
N GLU A 12 9.41 13.89 17.86
CA GLU A 12 9.18 13.64 16.42
C GLU A 12 10.09 12.53 15.85
N TYR A 13 11.31 12.36 16.36
CA TYR A 13 12.28 11.38 15.86
C TYR A 13 11.94 9.93 16.27
N HIS A 14 11.23 9.73 17.37
CA HIS A 14 10.86 8.39 17.85
C HIS A 14 9.74 7.71 17.04
N PHE A 15 9.10 8.43 16.12
CA PHE A 15 7.89 7.98 15.42
C PHE A 15 8.15 6.93 14.31
N CYS A 16 9.42 6.60 14.00
CA CYS A 16 9.76 5.67 12.91
C CYS A 16 9.79 4.17 13.27
N LEU A 17 9.59 3.79 14.55
CA LEU A 17 9.86 2.42 15.01
C LEU A 17 8.65 1.66 15.56
N GLU A 18 7.52 2.31 15.77
CA GLU A 18 6.38 1.69 16.44
C GLU A 18 5.19 1.46 15.50
N CYS A 19 4.65 0.24 15.54
CA CYS A 19 3.47 -0.18 14.77
C CYS A 19 2.28 0.72 15.13
N PRO A 20 1.70 1.46 14.16
CA PRO A 20 0.55 2.32 14.42
C PRO A 20 -0.59 1.50 15.04
N GLU A 21 -1.22 2.06 16.07
CA GLU A 21 -2.22 1.36 16.88
C GLU A 21 -3.34 0.73 16.03
N LYS A 22 -3.79 1.46 15.00
CA LYS A 22 -4.83 0.99 14.07
C LYS A 22 -4.50 -0.34 13.38
N TYR A 23 -3.23 -0.65 13.15
CA TYR A 23 -2.82 -1.89 12.50
C TYR A 23 -2.51 -3.02 13.51
N ARG A 24 -2.12 -2.65 14.72
CA ARG A 24 -1.77 -3.57 15.82
C ARG A 24 -2.94 -4.49 16.17
N ASN A 25 -4.15 -3.94 16.16
CA ASN A 25 -5.37 -4.66 16.51
C ASN A 25 -5.92 -5.51 15.34
N LEU A 26 -5.39 -5.37 14.12
CA LEU A 26 -5.89 -6.06 12.93
C LEU A 26 -5.16 -7.38 12.66
N SER A 27 -3.84 -7.40 12.90
CA SER A 27 -2.97 -8.57 12.72
C SER A 27 -1.62 -8.37 13.41
N GLU A 28 -1.13 -9.41 14.10
CA GLU A 28 0.23 -9.41 14.68
C GLU A 28 1.33 -9.29 13.61
N LYS A 29 1.05 -9.79 12.39
CA LYS A 29 1.97 -9.76 11.24
C LYS A 29 1.57 -8.70 10.21
N HIS A 30 0.89 -7.64 10.64
CA HIS A 30 0.47 -6.59 9.72
C HIS A 30 1.68 -5.98 9.00
N VAL A 31 1.57 -5.71 7.70
CA VAL A 31 2.68 -5.21 6.88
C VAL A 31 3.30 -3.93 7.44
N MET A 32 2.44 -3.07 8.01
CA MET A 32 2.83 -1.81 8.68
C MET A 32 3.62 -2.01 9.98
N CYS A 33 3.65 -3.23 10.50
CA CYS A 33 4.28 -3.57 11.78
C CYS A 33 5.51 -4.48 11.59
N VAL A 34 5.71 -5.02 10.38
CA VAL A 34 6.94 -5.74 10.03
C VAL A 34 8.10 -4.76 9.89
N LYS A 35 9.27 -5.13 10.43
CA LYS A 35 10.53 -4.40 10.28
C LYS A 35 11.06 -4.60 8.86
N LEU A 36 11.48 -3.51 8.22
CA LEU A 36 12.07 -3.59 6.89
C LEU A 36 13.42 -4.31 6.94
N ASN A 37 13.64 -5.20 5.97
CA ASN A 37 14.96 -5.79 5.77
C ASN A 37 15.81 -4.74 5.04
N GLY A 38 16.95 -4.33 5.62
CA GLY A 38 17.75 -3.19 5.16
C GLY A 38 18.42 -3.37 3.78
N THR A 39 18.00 -4.37 3.02
CA THR A 39 18.55 -4.78 1.72
C THR A 39 17.83 -4.16 0.53
N CYS A 40 16.59 -3.69 0.68
CA CYS A 40 15.82 -3.10 -0.41
C CYS A 40 16.06 -1.58 -0.45
N VAL A 41 16.66 -1.10 -1.54
CA VAL A 41 16.88 0.32 -1.78
C VAL A 41 15.62 0.90 -2.40
N GLU A 42 15.08 1.96 -1.80
CA GLU A 42 14.03 2.76 -2.44
C GLU A 42 14.64 3.40 -3.69
N THR A 43 14.23 2.94 -4.87
CA THR A 43 14.59 3.60 -6.12
C THR A 43 13.63 4.76 -6.33
N GLU A 44 14.13 5.92 -6.75
CA GLU A 44 13.33 7.14 -6.98
C GLU A 44 12.32 7.02 -8.15
N ASP A 45 12.00 5.82 -8.62
CA ASP A 45 10.97 5.62 -9.64
C ASP A 45 9.60 5.37 -8.99
N ILE A 46 9.07 6.44 -8.39
CA ILE A 46 7.62 6.56 -8.18
C ILE A 46 7.01 6.76 -9.56
N ARG A 47 6.85 5.68 -10.33
CA ARG A 47 6.03 5.67 -11.55
C ARG A 47 4.80 6.51 -11.29
N PRO A 48 4.40 7.47 -12.15
CA PRO A 48 3.39 8.44 -11.77
C PRO A 48 2.12 7.71 -11.36
N MET A 49 1.73 7.80 -10.09
CA MET A 49 0.55 7.10 -9.51
C MET A 49 -0.68 7.32 -10.40
N LYS A 50 -0.78 8.52 -10.98
CA LYS A 50 -1.77 8.90 -11.98
C LYS A 50 -1.77 8.01 -13.23
N LYS A 51 -0.62 7.67 -13.82
CA LYS A 51 -0.55 6.77 -14.98
C LYS A 51 -1.06 5.36 -14.64
N LEU A 52 -0.73 4.85 -13.45
CA LEU A 52 -1.20 3.54 -13.00
C LEU A 52 -2.72 3.54 -12.82
N LEU A 53 -3.26 4.55 -12.16
CA LEU A 53 -4.70 4.71 -11.94
C LEU A 53 -5.47 4.90 -13.26
N ASP A 54 -4.96 5.77 -14.13
CA ASP A 54 -5.55 6.06 -15.44
C ASP A 54 -5.58 4.77 -16.30
N TYR A 55 -4.51 3.97 -16.29
CA TYR A 55 -4.45 2.70 -17.01
C TYR A 55 -5.45 1.66 -16.49
N HIS A 56 -5.60 1.52 -15.17
CA HIS A 56 -6.61 0.62 -14.57
C HIS A 56 -8.02 1.06 -14.93
N ASN A 57 -8.32 2.36 -14.84
CA ASN A 57 -9.63 2.90 -15.19
C ASN A 57 -9.93 2.77 -16.69
N MET A 58 -8.92 2.94 -17.55
CA MET A 58 -9.04 2.70 -18.99
C MET A 58 -9.47 1.26 -19.29
N ILE A 59 -8.79 0.27 -18.71
CA ILE A 59 -9.16 -1.16 -18.89
C ILE A 59 -10.56 -1.46 -18.34
N ARG A 60 -10.90 -0.93 -17.16
CA ARG A 60 -12.23 -1.11 -16.55
C ARG A 60 -13.35 -0.54 -17.42
N ASN A 61 -13.09 0.60 -18.06
CA ASN A 61 -14.06 1.30 -18.90
C ASN A 61 -14.19 0.69 -20.30
N MET A 62 -13.07 0.26 -20.90
CA MET A 62 -13.08 -0.35 -22.24
C MET A 62 -13.69 -1.75 -22.24
N GLY A 63 -13.85 -2.39 -21.08
CA GLY A 63 -13.94 -3.83 -21.04
C GLY A 63 -12.62 -4.44 -21.50
N PRO A 64 -12.53 -5.76 -21.73
CA PRO A 64 -11.27 -6.38 -22.10
C PRO A 64 -10.72 -5.76 -23.41
N PRO A 65 -9.48 -5.22 -23.44
CA PRO A 65 -8.85 -4.73 -24.67
C PRO A 65 -8.44 -5.87 -25.62
N PHE A 66 -8.71 -7.11 -25.22
CA PHE A 66 -8.50 -8.32 -25.99
C PHE A 66 -9.85 -8.97 -26.17
N ASN A 67 -10.17 -9.30 -27.42
CA ASN A 67 -11.33 -9.99 -27.99
C ASN A 67 -11.89 -11.22 -27.21
N PHE A 68 -12.11 -11.09 -25.92
CA PHE A 68 -12.80 -12.03 -25.06
C PHE A 68 -14.23 -11.53 -25.02
N ASN A 69 -15.20 -12.34 -25.46
CA ASN A 69 -16.63 -12.09 -25.36
C ASN A 69 -17.09 -11.95 -23.90
N LEU A 70 -16.57 -10.96 -23.18
CA LEU A 70 -16.96 -10.63 -21.82
C LEU A 70 -18.21 -9.74 -21.89
N PRO A 71 -19.18 -9.97 -21.00
CA PRO A 71 -20.36 -9.12 -20.95
C PRO A 71 -19.98 -7.70 -20.55
N ALA A 72 -20.72 -6.72 -21.06
CA ALA A 72 -20.65 -5.36 -20.57
C ALA A 72 -20.96 -5.35 -19.07
N ALA A 73 -20.17 -4.61 -18.29
CA ALA A 73 -20.43 -4.44 -16.87
C ALA A 73 -21.58 -3.47 -16.66
N ALA A 74 -22.53 -3.82 -15.78
CA ALA A 74 -23.69 -2.97 -15.50
C ALA A 74 -23.35 -1.75 -14.62
N ASP A 75 -22.37 -1.88 -13.72
CA ASP A 75 -22.01 -0.84 -12.74
C ASP A 75 -20.51 -0.91 -12.36
N MET A 76 -19.63 -0.65 -13.34
CA MET A 76 -18.18 -0.67 -13.11
C MET A 76 -17.69 0.70 -12.66
N LEU A 77 -17.62 0.91 -11.34
CA LEU A 77 -17.19 2.19 -10.76
C LEU A 77 -15.74 2.56 -11.14
N LYS A 78 -15.46 3.85 -11.25
CA LYS A 78 -14.09 4.37 -11.44
C LYS A 78 -13.29 4.13 -10.15
N MET A 79 -12.07 3.59 -10.28
CA MET A 79 -11.15 3.48 -9.17
C MET A 79 -10.58 4.85 -8.81
N GLU A 80 -10.35 5.03 -7.52
CA GLU A 80 -9.64 6.15 -6.94
C GLU A 80 -8.34 5.65 -6.29
N TRP A 81 -7.39 6.57 -6.13
CA TRP A 81 -6.18 6.27 -5.39
C TRP A 81 -6.47 6.24 -3.90
N ASP A 82 -5.86 5.29 -3.19
CA ASP A 82 -5.99 5.15 -1.76
C ASP A 82 -4.60 5.14 -1.11
N GLU A 83 -4.31 6.17 -0.31
CA GLU A 83 -2.99 6.36 0.29
C GLU A 83 -2.66 5.29 1.35
N GLU A 84 -3.67 4.76 2.03
CA GLU A 84 -3.44 3.67 2.99
C GLU A 84 -2.97 2.41 2.26
N LEU A 85 -3.64 2.07 1.16
CA LEU A 85 -3.24 0.94 0.33
C LEU A 85 -1.86 1.14 -0.29
N PHE A 86 -1.54 2.37 -0.73
CA PHE A 86 -0.23 2.70 -1.26
C PHE A 86 0.86 2.47 -0.24
N GLU A 87 0.73 3.00 0.97
CA GLU A 87 1.76 2.86 2.01
C GLU A 87 1.94 1.40 2.43
N MET A 88 0.85 0.64 2.55
CA MET A 88 0.92 -0.80 2.78
C MET A 88 1.66 -1.55 1.67
N ALA A 89 1.36 -1.23 0.40
CA ALA A 89 2.01 -1.86 -0.75
C ALA A 89 3.49 -1.46 -0.88
N LYS A 90 3.82 -0.19 -0.65
CA LYS A 90 5.19 0.33 -0.64
C LYS A 90 6.02 -0.38 0.42
N ARG A 91 5.52 -0.41 1.66
CA ARG A 91 6.21 -1.08 2.76
C ARG A 91 6.36 -2.58 2.55
N TYR A 92 5.42 -3.22 1.87
CA TYR A 92 5.57 -4.61 1.46
C TYR A 92 6.67 -4.79 0.41
N ALA A 93 6.68 -3.96 -0.63
CA ALA A 93 7.69 -4.03 -1.70
C ALA A 93 9.11 -3.83 -1.15
N LEU A 94 9.27 -2.96 -0.15
CA LEU A 94 10.54 -2.75 0.57
C LEU A 94 11.00 -3.93 1.42
N GLN A 95 10.19 -5.00 1.55
CA GLN A 95 10.64 -6.25 2.17
C GLN A 95 11.22 -7.24 1.16
N CYS A 96 11.19 -6.90 -0.14
CA CYS A 96 11.55 -7.79 -1.25
C CYS A 96 10.95 -9.20 -1.11
N PRO A 97 9.60 -9.32 -1.03
CA PRO A 97 8.94 -10.58 -0.73
C PRO A 97 8.83 -11.48 -1.96
N ASP A 98 9.08 -12.79 -1.77
CA ASP A 98 9.02 -13.78 -2.87
C ASP A 98 7.59 -14.27 -3.19
N SER A 99 6.62 -14.05 -2.30
CA SER A 99 5.22 -14.46 -2.51
C SER A 99 4.25 -13.45 -1.87
N PRO A 100 2.97 -13.39 -2.29
CA PRO A 100 1.93 -12.56 -1.66
C PRO A 100 1.31 -13.19 -0.40
N ASP A 101 1.77 -14.36 0.02
CA ASP A 101 0.99 -15.29 0.85
C ASP A 101 1.14 -15.05 2.34
N CYS A 102 0.65 -13.91 2.83
CA CYS A 102 0.29 -13.83 4.24
C CYS A 102 -1.16 -13.38 4.45
N GLN A 103 -1.94 -14.31 5.01
CA GLN A 103 -3.33 -14.10 5.35
C GLN A 103 -3.42 -13.00 6.42
N ASN A 104 -4.22 -11.97 6.13
CA ASN A 104 -4.53 -10.85 7.04
C ASN A 104 -3.44 -9.78 7.25
N CYS A 105 -2.34 -9.80 6.49
CA CYS A 105 -1.28 -8.79 6.67
C CYS A 105 -1.61 -7.40 6.12
N PHE A 106 -2.60 -7.31 5.24
CA PHE A 106 -3.03 -6.06 4.57
C PHE A 106 -4.43 -5.63 5.02
N ARG A 107 -4.85 -6.03 6.22
CA ARG A 107 -6.18 -5.66 6.71
C ARG A 107 -6.27 -4.15 6.87
N SER A 108 -7.25 -3.55 6.20
CA SER A 108 -7.76 -2.23 6.54
C SER A 108 -9.01 -2.41 7.40
N ASP A 109 -9.26 -1.46 8.30
CA ASP A 109 -10.52 -1.35 9.04
C ASP A 109 -11.67 -0.85 8.16
N ARG A 110 -11.36 -0.24 7.00
CA ARG A 110 -12.36 0.30 6.06
C ARG A 110 -12.95 -0.77 5.13
N PHE A 111 -12.14 -1.71 4.66
CA PHE A 111 -12.57 -2.73 3.71
C PHE A 111 -11.57 -3.91 3.59
N PRO A 112 -12.02 -5.09 3.15
CA PRO A 112 -11.13 -6.20 2.82
C PRO A 112 -10.19 -5.84 1.66
N VAL A 113 -8.89 -6.12 1.82
CA VAL A 113 -7.87 -5.81 0.81
C VAL A 113 -7.41 -7.07 0.08
N LYS A 114 -7.23 -6.95 -1.24
CA LYS A 114 -6.62 -7.96 -2.10
C LYS A 114 -5.35 -7.39 -2.73
N GLN A 115 -4.37 -8.25 -2.95
CA GLN A 115 -3.06 -7.87 -3.48
C GLN A 115 -2.79 -8.52 -4.84
N LYS A 116 -2.05 -7.82 -5.69
CA LYS A 116 -1.41 -8.35 -6.90
C LYS A 116 0.06 -7.95 -6.86
N LEU A 117 0.94 -8.92 -7.04
CA LEU A 117 2.37 -8.71 -7.22
C LEU A 117 2.72 -8.88 -8.71
N ARG A 118 3.77 -8.18 -9.14
CA ARG A 118 4.41 -8.37 -10.44
C ARG A 118 5.88 -8.61 -10.17
N ASN A 119 6.31 -9.87 -10.33
CA ASN A 119 7.72 -10.26 -10.28
C ASN A 119 8.34 -10.18 -11.68
#